data_AF-A0A078GAF3-F1
#
_entry.id   AF-A0A078GAF3-F1
#
_cell.length_a   1.000
_cell.length_b   1.000
_cell.length_c   1.000
_cell.angle_alpha   90.00
_cell.angle_beta   90.00
_cell.angle_gamma   90.00
#
_symmetry.space_group_name_H-M   'P 1'
#
loop_
_entity.id
_entity.type
_entity.pdbx_description
1 polymer ?
#
loop_
_entity_poly.entity_id
_entity_poly.type
_entity_poly.pdbx_seq_one_letter_code
_entity_poly.pdbx_strand_id
1 'polypeptide(L)' 'MASSSSLWPFPTPPSLTPVMKEDGECINWAELPSELTSSILRRLSSIDILENAQKVCTSWRGVCKDPAMWRKIDMRS' A
#
# COMPACT_ATOMS: atom_id res chain seq x y z
N MET A 1 26.05 44.52 34.39
CA MET A 1 26.57 44.30 33.03
C MET A 1 26.13 42.91 32.60
N ALA A 2 25.01 42.79 31.89
CA ALA A 2 24.53 41.51 31.37
C ALA A 2 24.87 41.45 29.87
N SER A 3 25.74 40.52 29.49
CA SER A 3 26.20 40.36 28.11
C SER A 3 25.06 39.87 27.22
N SER A 4 24.62 40.72 26.29
CA SER A 4 23.82 40.32 25.13
C SER A 4 24.60 39.34 24.26
N SER A 5 24.12 38.11 24.16
CA SER A 5 24.59 37.19 23.10
C SER A 5 23.74 37.42 21.86
N SER A 6 24.37 37.95 20.82
CA SER A 6 23.77 38.29 19.54
C SER A 6 23.12 37.06 18.88
N LEU A 7 21.85 37.18 18.53
CA LEU A 7 21.15 36.25 17.63
C LEU A 7 21.74 36.39 16.23
N TRP A 8 22.60 35.47 15.81
CA TRP A 8 22.93 35.33 14.40
C TRP A 8 21.78 34.62 13.69
N PRO A 9 21.21 35.17 12.61
CA PRO A 9 20.27 34.43 11.80
C PRO A 9 21.05 33.42 10.96
N PHE A 10 20.97 32.14 11.34
CA PHE A 10 21.39 31.06 10.46
C PHE A 10 20.49 31.10 9.20
N PRO A 11 21.05 31.20 7.98
CA PRO A 11 20.26 31.03 6.77
C PRO A 11 19.84 29.56 6.69
N THR A 12 18.54 29.30 6.73
CA THR A 12 18.01 27.95 6.57
C THR A 12 18.24 27.51 5.12
N PRO A 13 18.89 26.37 4.84
CA PRO A 13 19.04 25.89 3.47
C PRO A 13 17.66 25.58 2.88
N PRO A 14 17.38 25.92 1.60
CA PRO A 14 16.14 25.55 0.96
C PRO A 14 16.04 24.02 0.95
N SER A 15 15.01 23.49 1.61
CA SER A 15 14.74 22.05 1.66
C SER A 15 14.55 21.53 0.23
N LEU A 16 15.58 20.86 -0.29
CA LEU A 16 15.57 20.11 -1.56
C LEU A 16 14.80 18.80 -1.39
N THR A 17 13.59 18.85 -0.85
CA THR A 17 12.66 17.75 -1.02
C THR A 17 12.02 17.92 -2.39
N PRO A 18 12.22 16.98 -3.33
CA PRO A 18 11.40 16.95 -4.52
C PRO A 18 9.97 16.71 -4.03
N VAL A 19 9.13 17.74 -4.10
CA VAL A 19 7.68 17.56 -4.00
C VAL A 19 7.31 16.64 -5.15
N MET A 20 7.18 15.35 -4.85
CA MET A 20 6.59 14.37 -5.75
C MET A 20 5.16 14.83 -5.99
N LYS A 21 4.95 15.60 -7.06
CA LYS A 21 3.63 15.79 -7.65
C LYS A 21 3.35 14.50 -8.42
N GLU A 22 2.81 13.53 -7.70
CA GLU A 22 2.21 12.37 -8.33
C GLU A 22 0.72 12.59 -8.24
N ASP A 23 0.16 13.23 -9.27
CA ASP A 23 -1.28 13.36 -9.50
C ASP A 23 -1.88 12.00 -9.90
N GLY A 24 -1.35 10.92 -9.35
CA GLY A 24 -1.87 9.57 -9.48
C GLY A 24 -2.83 9.34 -8.33
N GLU A 25 -4.14 9.42 -8.59
CA GLU A 25 -5.14 8.97 -7.63
C GLU A 25 -4.72 7.60 -7.07
N CYS A 26 -4.42 7.56 -5.77
CA CYS A 26 -4.15 6.30 -5.09
C CYS A 26 -5.44 5.47 -5.12
N ILE A 27 -5.44 4.37 -5.88
CA ILE A 27 -6.60 3.49 -5.97
C ILE A 27 -6.80 2.82 -4.60
N ASN A 28 -7.93 3.13 -3.96
CA ASN A 28 -8.33 2.48 -2.72
C ASN A 28 -8.83 1.06 -2.99
N TRP A 29 -7.92 0.08 -2.95
CA TRP A 29 -8.24 -1.33 -3.10
C TRP A 29 -9.20 -1.88 -2.03
N ALA A 30 -9.40 -1.17 -0.91
CA ALA A 30 -10.33 -1.58 0.13
C ALA A 30 -11.80 -1.28 -0.23
N GLU A 31 -12.06 -0.36 -1.15
CA GLU A 31 -13.41 -0.02 -1.63
C GLU A 31 -13.92 -0.97 -2.72
N LEU A 32 -13.05 -1.84 -3.23
CA LEU A 32 -13.42 -2.80 -4.25
C LEU A 32 -14.41 -3.84 -3.68
N PRO A 33 -15.55 -4.11 -4.34
CA PRO A 33 -16.46 -5.18 -3.96
C PRO A 33 -15.76 -6.53 -3.83
N SER A 34 -16.24 -7.37 -2.90
CA SER A 34 -15.67 -8.69 -2.65
C SER A 34 -15.72 -9.60 -3.87
N GLU A 35 -16.79 -9.51 -4.66
CA GLU A 35 -16.93 -10.27 -5.92
C GLU A 35 -15.83 -9.92 -6.92
N LEU A 36 -15.57 -8.62 -7.14
CA LEU A 36 -14.50 -8.18 -8.03
C LEU A 36 -13.12 -8.55 -7.47
N THR A 37 -12.92 -8.40 -6.17
CA THR A 37 -11.70 -8.84 -5.48
C THR A 37 -11.47 -10.33 -5.69
N SER A 38 -12.49 -11.17 -5.53
CA SER A 38 -12.41 -12.62 -5.76
C SER A 38 -12.07 -12.97 -7.22
N SER A 39 -12.62 -12.22 -8.17
CA SER A 39 -12.36 -12.40 -9.60
C SER A 39 -10.90 -12.09 -9.94
N ILE A 40 -10.34 -11.03 -9.34
CA ILE A 40 -8.91 -10.70 -9.47
C ILE A 40 -8.05 -11.80 -8.85
N LEU A 41 -8.33 -12.17 -7.59
CA LEU A 41 -7.56 -13.18 -6.87
C LEU A 41 -7.54 -14.53 -7.60
N ARG A 42 -8.66 -14.95 -8.21
CA ARG A 42 -8.75 -16.19 -9.01
C ARG A 42 -7.86 -16.22 -10.25
N ARG A 43 -7.35 -15.08 -10.70
CA ARG A 43 -6.43 -14.97 -11.85
C ARG A 43 -4.97 -14.99 -11.42
N LEU A 44 -4.69 -14.89 -10.12
CA LEU A 44 -3.35 -14.97 -9.56
C LEU A 44 -2.94 -16.42 -9.31
N SER A 45 -1.64 -16.67 -9.24
CA SER A 45 -1.15 -17.96 -8.78
C SER A 45 -1.48 -18.15 -7.30
N SER A 46 -1.64 -19.40 -6.86
CA SER A 46 -1.90 -19.71 -5.46
C SER A 46 -0.79 -19.17 -4.53
N ILE A 47 0.45 -19.14 -5.03
CA ILE A 47 1.61 -18.58 -4.33
C ILE A 47 1.44 -17.07 -4.19
N ASP A 48 1.10 -16.35 -5.27
CA ASP A 48 0.89 -14.89 -5.22
C ASP A 48 -0.24 -14.48 -4.26
N ILE A 49 -1.31 -15.27 -4.19
CA ILE A 49 -2.40 -15.01 -3.24
C ILE A 49 -1.89 -15.11 -1.80
N LEU A 50 -1.13 -16.15 -1.49
CA LEU A 50 -0.58 -16.42 -0.15
C LEU A 50 0.56 -15.46 0.21
N GLU A 51 1.42 -15.10 -0.71
CA GLU A 51 2.60 -14.30 -0.39
C GLU A 51 2.35 -12.80 -0.50
N ASN A 52 1.45 -12.38 -1.39
CA ASN A 52 1.26 -10.97 -1.75
C ASN A 52 -0.18 -10.51 -1.50
N ALA A 53 -1.17 -11.11 -2.15
CA ALA A 53 -2.52 -10.52 -2.23
C ALA A 53 -3.22 -10.41 -0.86
N GLN A 54 -3.02 -11.38 0.04
CA GLN A 54 -3.56 -11.31 1.41
C GLN A 54 -2.90 -10.25 2.31
N LYS A 55 -1.85 -9.58 1.84
CA LYS A 55 -1.12 -8.52 2.56
C LYS A 55 -1.45 -7.10 2.06
N VAL A 56 -2.27 -6.97 1.01
CA VAL A 56 -2.66 -5.66 0.43
C VAL A 56 -3.49 -4.85 1.42
N CYS A 57 -4.61 -5.39 1.88
CA CYS A 57 -5.46 -4.75 2.88
C CYS A 57 -6.33 -5.79 3.61
N THR A 58 -7.05 -5.35 4.65
CA THR A 58 -7.95 -6.22 5.45
C THR A 58 -9.10 -6.80 4.63
N SER A 59 -9.65 -6.03 3.68
CA SER A 59 -10.73 -6.48 2.78
C SER A 59 -10.26 -7.65 1.91
N TRP A 60 -9.09 -7.52 1.27
CA TRP A 60 -8.50 -8.58 0.45
C TRP A 60 -8.14 -9.81 1.28
N ARG A 61 -7.57 -9.61 2.48
CA ARG A 61 -7.31 -10.69 3.43
C ARG A 61 -8.59 -11.42 3.83
N GLY A 62 -9.71 -10.71 3.98
CA GLY A 62 -11.02 -11.29 4.26
C GLY A 62 -11.47 -12.23 3.14
N VAL A 63 -11.38 -11.78 1.88
CA VAL A 63 -11.74 -12.59 0.71
C VAL A 63 -10.82 -13.82 0.60
N CYS A 64 -9.51 -13.67 0.83
CA CYS A 64 -8.57 -14.80 0.81
C CYS A 64 -8.88 -15.89 1.86
N LYS A 65 -9.64 -15.59 2.91
CA LYS A 65 -10.06 -16.58 3.92
C LYS A 65 -11.33 -17.33 3.55
N ASP A 66 -12.04 -16.92 2.51
CA ASP A 66 -13.24 -17.61 2.04
C ASP A 66 -12.86 -18.99 1.46
N PRO A 67 -13.44 -20.10 1.97
CA PRO A 67 -13.22 -21.43 1.40
C PRO A 67 -13.56 -21.53 -0.09
N ALA A 68 -14.47 -20.70 -0.61
CA ALA A 68 -14.83 -20.64 -2.02
C ALA A 68 -13.63 -20.26 -2.93
N MET A 69 -12.67 -19.49 -2.41
CA MET A 69 -11.45 -19.10 -3.14
C MET A 69 -10.55 -20.28 -3.45
N TRP A 70 -10.56 -21.31 -2.59
CA TRP A 70 -9.60 -22.41 -2.63
C TRP A 70 -10.19 -23.71 -3.19
N ARG A 71 -11.38 -23.65 -3.82
CA ARG A 71 -12.00 -24.83 -4.46
C ARG A 71 -11.16 -25.39 -5.62
N LYS A 72 -10.31 -24.55 -6.23
CA LYS A 72 -9.36 -24.94 -7.27
C LYS A 72 -8.04 -24.23 -6.99
N ILE A 73 -6.99 -24.99 -6.77
CA ILE A 73 -5.64 -24.50 -6.49
C ILE A 73 -4.76 -24.97 -7.63
N ASP A 74 -4.24 -24.03 -8.41
CA ASP A 74 -3.18 -24.32 -9.36
C ASP A 74 -1.84 -24.06 -8.66
N MET A 75 -1.03 -25.11 -8.50
CA MET A 75 0.30 -25.06 -7.87
C MET A 75 1.42 -25.09 -8.92
N ARG A 76 1.13 -24.77 -10.18
CA ARG A 76 2.16 -24.72 -11.22
C ARG A 76 3.19 -23.63 -10.87
N SER A 77 4.39 -24.08 -10.51
CA SER A 77 5.60 -23.29 -10.31
C SER A 77 6.34 -23.05 -11.62
#